data_AF-A0A938VRF8-F1
#
_entry.id   AF-A0A938VRF8-F1
#
_cell.length_a   1.000
_cell.length_b   1.000
_cell.length_c   1.000
_cell.angle_alpha   90.00
_cell.angle_beta   90.00
_cell.angle_gamma   90.00
#
_symmetry.space_group_name_H-M   'P 1'
#
loop_
_entity.id
_entity.type
_entity.pdbx_description
1 polymer ?
#
loop_
_entity_poly.entity_id
_entity_poly.type
_entity_poly.pdbx_seq_one_letter_code
_entity_poly.pdbx_strand_id
1 'polypeptide(L)' 'MRDVRMRGFAERADVEDVEAFLCARAKPLAAEDVPLLECVGRVLAGDVRAEVNVPGFLRA' A
#
# COMPACT_ATOMS: atom_id res chain seq x y z
N MET A 1 -25.05 6.60 -34.08
CA MET A 1 -25.61 5.79 -32.98
C MET A 1 -24.79 6.11 -31.72
N ARG A 2 -25.39 6.73 -30.69
CA ARG A 2 -24.69 7.18 -29.48
C ARG A 2 -24.57 6.01 -28.49
N ASP A 3 -23.37 5.73 -27.96
CA ASP A 3 -23.17 4.65 -26.99
C ASP A 3 -23.92 4.98 -25.69
N VAL A 4 -24.95 4.19 -25.38
CA VAL A 4 -25.83 4.37 -24.21
C VAL A 4 -25.08 4.28 -22.88
N ARG A 5 -23.91 3.60 -22.85
CA ARG A 5 -23.05 3.50 -21.66
C ARG A 5 -22.34 4.81 -21.32
N MET A 6 -22.27 5.75 -22.27
CA MET A 6 -21.62 7.07 -22.09
C MET A 6 -22.59 8.17 -21.65
N ARG A 7 -23.80 7.81 -21.23
CA ARG A 7 -24.77 8.79 -20.76
C ARG A 7 -24.29 9.39 -19.43
N GLY A 8 -23.97 10.68 -19.43
CA GLY A 8 -23.46 11.40 -18.27
C GLY A 8 -21.94 11.52 -18.18
N PHE A 9 -21.20 10.89 -19.11
CA PHE A 9 -19.74 11.00 -19.21
C PHE A 9 -19.37 11.89 -20.39
N ALA A 10 -18.43 12.82 -20.16
CA ALA A 10 -17.96 13.73 -21.20
C ALA A 10 -17.05 13.01 -22.20
N GLU A 11 -16.03 12.29 -21.69
CA GLU A 11 -15.03 11.59 -22.48
C GLU A 11 -14.65 10.25 -21.81
N ARG A 12 -14.01 9.35 -22.56
CA ARG A 12 -13.40 8.12 -22.03
C ARG A 12 -11.93 8.36 -21.73
N ALA A 13 -11.43 7.70 -20.69
CA ALA A 13 -10.02 7.52 -20.47
C ALA A 13 -9.72 6.01 -20.46
N ASP A 14 -8.57 5.63 -20.97
CA ASP A 14 -8.10 4.25 -20.87
C ASP A 14 -7.73 3.95 -19.41
N VAL A 15 -7.96 2.71 -18.98
CA VAL A 15 -7.77 2.32 -17.56
C VAL A 15 -6.31 2.50 -17.17
N GLU A 16 -5.41 2.15 -18.09
CA GLU A 16 -3.96 2.23 -17.94
C GLU A 16 -3.51 3.68 -17.74
N ASP A 17 -4.11 4.64 -18.44
CA ASP A 17 -3.82 6.06 -18.27
C ASP A 17 -4.24 6.56 -16.89
N VAL A 18 -5.39 6.09 -16.40
CA VAL A 18 -5.90 6.45 -15.07
C VAL A 18 -5.04 5.81 -13.97
N GLU A 19 -4.63 4.56 -14.12
CA GLU A 19 -3.73 3.89 -13.18
C GLU A 19 -2.38 4.60 -13.10
N ALA A 20 -1.77 4.92 -14.24
CA ALA A 20 -0.52 5.68 -14.29
C ALA A 20 -0.66 7.07 -13.64
N PHE A 21 -1.77 7.76 -13.89
CA PHE A 21 -2.08 9.03 -13.25
C PHE A 21 -2.16 8.91 -11.72
N LEU A 22 -2.84 7.87 -11.21
CA LEU A 22 -3.00 7.64 -9.78
C LEU A 22 -1.66 7.29 -9.13
N CYS A 23 -0.88 6.38 -9.72
CA CYS A 23 0.44 6.03 -9.23
C CYS A 23 1.39 7.23 -9.18
N ALA A 24 1.32 8.14 -10.16
CA ALA A 24 2.16 9.33 -10.20
C ALA A 24 1.78 10.39 -9.14
N ARG A 25 0.53 10.39 -8.67
CA ARG A 25 0.00 11.40 -7.74
C ARG A 25 -0.14 10.93 -6.31
N ALA A 26 -0.42 9.65 -6.09
CA ALA A 26 -0.50 9.08 -4.76
C ALA A 26 0.89 9.06 -4.12
N LYS A 27 0.96 9.44 -2.85
CA LYS A 27 2.18 9.37 -2.05
C LYS A 27 1.92 8.51 -0.82
N PRO A 28 2.90 7.72 -0.36
CA PRO A 28 2.81 7.06 0.94
C PRO A 28 2.56 8.10 2.04
N LEU A 29 1.77 7.71 3.04
CA LEU A 29 1.62 8.51 4.25
C LEU A 29 2.90 8.44 5.10
N ALA A 30 3.08 9.42 5.99
CA ALA A 30 4.18 9.40 6.94
C ALA A 30 4.07 8.18 7.87
N ALA A 31 5.23 7.65 8.27
CA ALA A 31 5.29 6.59 9.26
C ALA A 31 4.89 7.12 10.65
N GLU A 32 4.32 6.24 11.47
CA GLU A 32 3.93 6.50 12.85
C GLU A 32 4.27 5.28 13.71
N ASP A 33 4.58 5.52 14.99
CA ASP A 33 4.70 4.45 15.96
C ASP A 33 3.30 4.00 16.39
N VAL A 34 3.08 2.69 16.40
CA VAL A 34 1.79 2.08 16.74
C VAL A 34 1.96 0.97 17.78
N PRO A 35 0.95 0.74 18.64
CA PRO A 35 0.95 -0.42 19.53
C PRO A 35 1.04 -1.74 18.77
N LEU A 36 1.78 -2.72 19.31
CA LEU A 36 2.07 -3.99 18.63
C LEU A 36 0.81 -4.73 18.13
N LEU A 37 -0.25 -4.74 18.95
CA LEU A 37 -1.50 -5.44 18.61
C LEU A 37 -2.31 -4.72 17.53
N GLU A 38 -2.00 -3.46 17.24
CA GLU A 38 -2.62 -2.65 16.18
C GLU A 38 -1.82 -2.67 14.86
N CYS A 39 -0.70 -3.41 14.82
CA CYS A 39 0.12 -3.53 13.62
C CYS A 39 -0.51 -4.41 12.52
N VAL A 40 -1.52 -5.23 12.83
CA VAL A 40 -2.12 -6.14 11.85
C VAL A 40 -2.74 -5.36 10.69
N GLY A 41 -2.33 -5.69 9.46
CA GLY A 41 -2.78 -5.01 8.24
C GLY A 41 -2.03 -3.70 7.92
N ARG A 42 -1.08 -3.27 8.76
CA ARG A 42 -0.18 -2.15 8.46
C ARG A 42 0.99 -2.62 7.58
N VAL A 43 1.67 -1.66 6.94
CA VAL A 43 2.91 -1.89 6.20
C VAL A 43 4.08 -1.40 7.05
N LEU A 44 5.14 -2.21 7.17
CA LEU A 44 6.35 -1.80 7.88
C LEU A 44 7.01 -0.61 7.17
N ALA A 45 7.33 0.43 7.93
CA ALA A 45 8.02 1.61 7.42
C ALA A 45 9.54 1.39 7.23
N GLY A 46 10.08 0.26 7.67
CA GLY A 46 11.49 -0.10 7.54
C GLY A 46 11.77 -1.56 7.93
N ASP A 47 13.02 -1.96 7.77
CA ASP A 47 13.47 -3.31 8.11
C ASP A 47 13.41 -3.56 9.63
N VAL A 48 13.03 -4.79 10.00
CA VAL A 48 13.08 -5.27 11.38
C VAL A 48 14.16 -6.34 11.48
N ARG A 49 15.12 -6.16 12.41
CA ARG A 49 16.24 -7.08 12.62
C ARG A 49 16.25 -7.53 14.07
N ALA A 50 16.51 -8.83 14.28
CA ALA A 50 16.70 -9.35 15.62
C ALA A 50 18.06 -8.87 16.15
N GLU A 51 18.05 -8.17 17.27
CA GLU A 51 19.27 -7.73 17.96
C GLU A 51 19.89 -8.86 18.81
N VAL A 52 19.14 -9.95 19.02
CA VAL A 52 19.53 -11.07 19.86
C VAL A 52 19.23 -12.41 19.18
N ASN A 53 20.05 -13.42 19.48
CA ASN A 53 19.80 -14.79 19.04
C ASN A 53 18.60 -15.39 19.78
N VAL A 54 17.81 -16.23 19.09
CA VAL A 54 16.67 -16.94 19.67
C VAL A 54 16.72 -18.44 19.31
N PRO A 55 16.95 -19.35 20.28
CA PRO A 55 17.26 -19.07 21.68
C PRO A 55 18.62 -18.36 21.82
N GLY A 56 18.75 -17.51 22.84
CA GLY A 56 20.01 -16.84 23.16
C GLY A 56 21.05 -17.73 23.86
N PHE A 57 20.83 -19.05 23.85
CA PHE A 57 21.63 -20.04 24.57
C PHE A 57 21.64 -21.37 23.81
N LEU A 58 22.63 -22.22 24.10
CA LEU A 58 22.71 -23.58 23.60
C LEU A 58 21.56 -24.42 24.14
N ARG A 59 20.74 -24.96 23.24
CA ARG A 59 19.62 -25.84 23.56
C ARG A 59 20.01 -27.29 23.25
N ALA A 60 19.70 -28.20 24.19
CA ALA A 60 19.90 -29.64 24.08
C ALA A 60 18.78 -30.32 23.28
#